data_AF-A0A932RXT4-F1
#
_entry.id   AF-A0A932RXT4-F1
#
_cell.length_a   1.000
_cell.length_b   1.000
_cell.length_c   1.000
_cell.angle_alpha   90.00
_cell.angle_beta   90.00
_cell.angle_gamma   90.00
#
_symmetry.space_group_name_H-M   'P 1'
#
loop_
_entity.id
_entity.type
_entity.pdbx_description
1 polymer ?
#
loop_
_entity_poly.entity_id
_entity_poly.type
_entity_poly.pdbx_seq_one_letter_code
_entity_poly.pdbx_strand_id
1 'polypeptide(L)'
;MMRTPDAEPVPDQPGKDPQACIWPGCSRSKAAGKAAGSGRRPDYCEQSDEPGGTVHNPRNRWAAKRSGRLPEEEPVGWRATDPRRPVSATRLHARDLLDGARSSTADAVTSITRATESLRGVLEQFTALTDVDSVEAEIAAVTSDADQRIAAARADAVAADQRRLAAERARDDAQRERDEANAAAEQLAADTAAAEQVRDDAITESDAARAEAAAAVATARREVAAARQEVDAAHTELAAANERATRVEAEARSHVAEVEAATAKRLAAAEQRAAAEVAAARDTAEREVAAARDTAEREVAAARERARLAETEATRAEARATAATEDVAHLRGEHRAELARMERAHHDEIEALRDAVTEARKRASRAETDADALRAALGRLDRAATTPAATGA
;
A
#
# COMPACT_ATOMS: atom_id res chain seq x y z
N MET A 1 64.74 -9.82 24.68
CA MET A 1 66.01 -10.43 24.22
C MET A 1 67.14 -9.43 24.44
N MET A 2 67.89 -9.55 25.52
CA MET A 2 69.22 -8.94 25.68
C MET A 2 70.09 -10.02 26.33
N ARG A 3 71.06 -10.55 25.58
CA ARG A 3 72.04 -11.54 26.02
C ARG A 3 73.24 -10.80 26.58
N THR A 4 73.63 -11.10 27.80
CA THR A 4 74.97 -10.82 28.35
C THR A 4 75.91 -12.01 28.05
N PRO A 5 77.23 -11.77 27.88
CA PRO A 5 78.12 -12.72 27.25
C PRO A 5 78.86 -13.64 28.23
N ASP A 6 79.24 -14.80 27.68
CA ASP A 6 80.00 -15.89 28.28
C ASP A 6 81.40 -15.48 28.74
N ALA A 7 81.82 -15.99 29.90
CA ALA A 7 83.19 -15.97 30.37
C ALA A 7 83.77 -17.39 30.32
N GLU A 8 84.82 -17.58 29.53
CA GLU A 8 85.59 -18.84 29.44
C GLU A 8 86.49 -19.04 30.69
N PRO A 9 86.66 -20.27 31.19
CA PRO A 9 87.57 -20.57 32.30
C PRO A 9 88.99 -20.96 31.83
N VAL A 10 89.98 -20.49 32.60
CA VAL A 10 91.41 -20.82 32.50
C VAL A 10 91.69 -22.22 33.12
N PRO A 11 92.56 -23.07 32.55
CA PRO A 11 92.87 -24.40 33.11
C PRO A 11 93.91 -24.36 34.25
N ASP A 12 93.61 -25.12 35.30
CA ASP A 12 94.37 -25.26 36.55
C ASP A 12 95.50 -26.31 36.44
N GLN A 13 96.60 -26.11 37.18
CA GLN A 13 97.77 -26.99 37.25
C GLN A 13 97.58 -28.14 38.28
N PRO A 14 98.29 -29.28 38.15
CA PRO A 14 98.02 -30.49 38.94
C PRO A 14 98.65 -30.41 40.35
N GLY A 15 97.90 -29.89 41.31
CA GLY A 15 98.23 -29.94 42.74
C GLY A 15 97.15 -30.72 43.51
N LYS A 16 97.56 -31.80 44.19
CA LYS A 16 96.76 -32.65 45.13
C LYS A 16 95.28 -32.30 45.22
N ASP A 17 94.46 -33.10 44.54
CA ASP A 17 93.01 -32.95 44.50
C ASP A 17 92.43 -32.74 45.92
N PRO A 18 91.92 -31.54 46.28
CA PRO A 18 91.45 -31.22 47.63
C PRO A 18 90.23 -32.06 48.05
N GLN A 19 89.71 -32.85 47.11
CA GLN A 19 88.64 -33.81 47.26
C GLN A 19 89.10 -35.23 47.66
N ALA A 20 90.40 -35.52 47.76
CA ALA A 20 90.90 -36.85 48.12
C ALA A 20 90.88 -37.15 49.63
N CYS A 21 90.66 -38.43 49.99
CA CYS A 21 90.63 -38.92 51.37
C CYS A 21 92.00 -38.75 52.06
N ILE A 22 92.01 -38.29 53.32
CA ILE A 22 93.25 -38.08 54.11
C ILE A 22 93.88 -39.40 54.61
N TRP A 23 93.21 -40.55 54.43
CA TRP A 23 93.73 -41.84 54.89
C TRP A 23 95.03 -42.22 54.16
N PRO A 24 96.11 -42.63 54.84
CA PRO A 24 97.38 -42.96 54.20
C PRO A 24 97.20 -44.04 53.12
N GLY A 25 97.62 -43.74 51.88
CA GLY A 25 97.50 -44.66 50.74
C GLY A 25 96.14 -44.68 50.05
N CYS A 26 95.14 -43.90 50.50
CA CYS A 26 93.84 -43.83 49.85
C CYS A 26 93.79 -42.69 48.82
N SER A 27 93.47 -43.00 47.57
CA SER A 27 93.26 -42.02 46.49
C SER A 27 91.77 -41.74 46.21
N ARG A 28 90.84 -42.34 46.98
CA ARG A 28 89.40 -42.16 46.78
C ARG A 28 88.94 -40.76 47.20
N SER A 29 87.86 -40.27 46.58
CA SER A 29 87.24 -39.01 46.97
C SER A 29 86.57 -39.08 48.34
N LYS A 30 86.52 -37.94 49.04
CA LYS A 30 85.81 -37.76 50.31
C LYS A 30 84.32 -38.06 50.15
N ALA A 31 83.70 -38.62 51.18
CA ALA A 31 82.28 -38.96 51.17
C ALA A 31 81.40 -37.73 50.86
N ALA A 32 80.29 -37.95 50.16
CA ALA A 32 79.30 -36.91 49.92
C ALA A 32 78.66 -36.50 51.25
N GLY A 33 78.63 -35.20 51.54
CA GLY A 33 77.85 -34.68 52.66
C GLY A 33 76.36 -34.94 52.45
N LYS A 34 75.55 -34.93 53.52
CA LYS A 34 74.09 -35.08 53.40
C LYS A 34 73.52 -34.06 52.41
N ALA A 35 72.63 -34.49 51.52
CA ALA A 35 72.03 -33.71 50.43
C ALA A 35 71.14 -32.51 50.87
N ALA A 36 71.19 -32.12 52.15
CA ALA A 36 70.47 -30.99 52.71
C ALA A 36 71.48 -29.98 53.31
N GLY A 37 72.13 -29.21 52.43
CA GLY A 37 72.42 -27.78 52.60
C GLY A 37 73.20 -27.21 53.80
N SER A 38 73.57 -27.94 54.86
CA SER A 38 74.37 -27.36 55.97
C SER A 38 75.16 -28.39 56.78
N GLY A 39 76.22 -28.96 56.19
CA GLY A 39 77.19 -29.75 56.93
C GLY A 39 78.55 -29.77 56.25
N ARG A 40 79.63 -29.51 57.02
CA ARG A 40 81.02 -29.67 56.56
C ARG A 40 81.20 -31.08 56.00
N ARG A 41 81.71 -31.20 54.76
CA ARG A 41 81.95 -32.51 54.13
C ARG A 41 82.96 -33.32 54.97
N PRO A 42 82.77 -34.64 55.14
CA PRO A 42 83.71 -35.47 55.89
C PRO A 42 85.11 -35.46 55.26
N ASP A 43 86.15 -35.50 56.08
CA ASP A 43 87.55 -35.52 55.61
C ASP A 43 88.01 -36.90 55.09
N TYR A 44 87.15 -37.93 55.17
CA TYR A 44 87.44 -39.32 54.79
C TYR A 44 86.38 -39.88 53.80
N CYS A 45 86.68 -40.98 53.10
CA CYS A 45 85.78 -41.59 52.12
C CYS A 45 84.70 -42.50 52.73
N GLU A 46 84.80 -42.84 54.03
CA GLU A 46 83.89 -43.73 54.76
C GLU A 46 83.75 -45.14 54.16
N GLN A 47 84.70 -45.56 53.33
CA GLN A 47 84.79 -46.91 52.76
C GLN A 47 86.00 -47.66 53.34
N SER A 48 85.95 -49.00 53.29
CA SER A 48 87.10 -49.86 53.59
C SER A 48 87.86 -50.21 52.31
N ASP A 49 89.16 -50.49 52.41
CA ASP A 49 89.97 -50.84 51.24
C ASP A 49 89.60 -52.19 50.62
N GLU A 50 89.16 -53.14 51.45
CA GLU A 50 88.70 -54.48 51.09
C GLU A 50 87.37 -54.79 51.80
N PRO A 51 86.55 -55.74 51.31
CA PRO A 51 85.34 -56.19 52.00
C PRO A 51 85.68 -56.74 53.40
N GLY A 52 85.21 -56.07 54.46
CA GLY A 52 85.53 -56.40 55.86
C GLY A 52 86.77 -55.70 56.43
N GLY A 53 87.45 -54.87 55.63
CA GLY A 53 88.59 -54.06 56.06
C GLY A 53 88.23 -52.87 56.96
N THR A 54 89.25 -52.15 57.42
CA THR A 54 89.07 -50.95 58.27
C THR A 54 88.43 -49.81 57.48
N VAL A 55 87.29 -49.31 57.95
CA VAL A 55 86.60 -48.16 57.33
C VAL A 55 87.40 -46.86 57.56
N HIS A 56 87.61 -46.08 56.52
CA HIS A 56 88.33 -44.80 56.60
C HIS A 56 87.44 -43.75 57.28
N ASN A 57 87.63 -43.55 58.59
CA ASN A 57 86.95 -42.52 59.37
C ASN A 57 87.86 -42.02 60.52
N PRO A 58 87.54 -40.88 61.17
CA PRO A 58 88.39 -40.30 62.23
C PRO A 58 88.65 -41.25 63.39
N ARG A 59 87.63 -42.04 63.78
CA ARG A 59 87.69 -42.97 64.90
C ARG A 59 88.69 -44.10 64.64
N ASN A 60 88.68 -44.65 63.43
CA ASN A 60 89.58 -45.71 63.01
C ASN A 60 91.01 -45.21 62.79
N ARG A 61 91.20 -43.94 62.37
CA ARG A 61 92.54 -43.35 62.26
C ARG A 61 93.21 -43.23 63.64
N TRP A 62 92.45 -42.80 64.64
CA TRP A 62 92.96 -42.70 66.01
C TRP A 62 93.21 -44.08 66.64
N ALA A 63 92.37 -45.08 66.35
CA ALA A 63 92.61 -46.46 66.73
C ALA A 63 93.86 -47.06 66.04
N ALA A 64 94.08 -46.77 64.75
CA ALA A 64 95.26 -47.19 64.00
C ALA A 64 96.56 -46.53 64.53
N LYS A 65 96.48 -45.25 64.94
CA LYS A 65 97.59 -44.52 65.58
C LYS A 65 97.95 -45.12 66.95
N ARG A 66 96.96 -45.49 67.77
CA ARG A 66 97.22 -46.12 69.09
C ARG A 66 97.65 -47.59 69.02
N SER A 67 97.37 -48.28 67.93
CA SER A 67 97.77 -49.68 67.73
C SER A 67 99.10 -49.84 66.98
N GLY A 68 99.83 -48.74 66.71
CA GLY A 68 101.13 -48.77 66.04
C GLY A 68 101.09 -49.19 64.57
N ARG A 69 99.90 -49.17 63.93
CA ARG A 69 99.72 -49.58 62.52
C ARG A 69 99.91 -48.44 61.52
N LEU A 70 100.31 -47.26 61.98
CA LEU A 70 100.70 -46.12 61.16
C LEU A 70 102.12 -45.70 61.55
N PRO A 71 102.99 -45.37 60.58
CA PRO A 71 104.37 -45.00 60.85
C PRO A 71 104.43 -43.75 61.75
N GLU A 72 105.19 -43.88 62.83
CA GLU A 72 105.45 -42.85 63.84
C GLU A 72 106.69 -42.04 63.40
N GLU A 73 106.57 -40.72 63.30
CA GLU A 73 107.71 -39.82 63.07
C GLU A 73 108.44 -39.59 64.40
N GLU A 74 109.59 -40.25 64.58
CA GLU A 74 110.51 -40.09 65.71
C GLU A 74 111.48 -38.91 65.52
N PRO A 75 111.82 -38.16 66.59
CA PRO A 75 113.08 -37.43 66.69
C PRO A 75 114.14 -38.24 67.47
N VAL A 76 115.16 -38.67 66.73
CA VAL A 76 116.60 -38.80 67.07
C VAL A 76 117.03 -37.94 68.28
N GLY A 77 117.76 -38.36 69.31
CA GLY A 77 118.54 -39.56 69.62
C GLY A 77 119.94 -39.16 70.08
N TRP A 78 120.37 -39.41 71.34
CA TRP A 78 121.78 -39.45 71.75
C TRP A 78 122.07 -40.50 72.86
N ARG A 79 122.47 -41.68 72.37
CA ARG A 79 123.47 -42.70 72.77
C ARG A 79 123.88 -43.02 74.23
N ALA A 80 123.93 -44.33 74.46
CA ALA A 80 124.57 -45.11 75.52
C ALA A 80 126.05 -45.46 75.24
N THR A 81 126.81 -46.00 76.23
CA THR A 81 127.48 -47.34 76.14
C THR A 81 128.11 -47.85 77.45
N ASP A 82 128.30 -49.18 77.45
CA ASP A 82 128.49 -50.20 78.51
C ASP A 82 130.00 -50.61 78.71
N PRO A 83 130.45 -51.64 79.47
CA PRO A 83 131.65 -51.57 80.32
C PRO A 83 132.81 -52.48 79.82
N ARG A 84 133.99 -52.39 80.45
CA ARG A 84 134.91 -53.49 80.86
C ARG A 84 136.31 -52.94 81.21
N ARG A 85 136.62 -53.03 82.52
CA ARG A 85 137.89 -53.13 83.31
C ARG A 85 139.26 -53.26 82.58
N PRO A 86 140.43 -53.03 83.26
CA PRO A 86 140.67 -52.45 84.60
C PRO A 86 141.86 -51.45 84.74
N VAL A 87 141.89 -50.82 85.93
CA VAL A 87 143.01 -50.23 86.72
C VAL A 87 143.80 -49.00 86.22
N SER A 88 143.18 -47.81 86.36
CA SER A 88 143.82 -46.61 86.94
C SER A 88 142.76 -45.62 87.50
N ALA A 89 141.70 -46.17 88.10
CA ALA A 89 140.41 -45.53 88.40
C ALA A 89 140.40 -44.45 89.52
N THR A 90 141.53 -44.15 90.16
CA THR A 90 141.54 -43.21 91.31
C THR A 90 141.87 -41.77 90.90
N ARG A 91 142.50 -41.55 89.72
CA ARG A 91 142.85 -40.18 89.24
C ARG A 91 141.77 -39.53 88.36
N LEU A 92 140.91 -40.33 87.71
CA LEU A 92 139.77 -39.83 86.94
C LEU A 92 138.55 -39.52 87.82
N HIS A 93 138.31 -40.28 88.89
CA HIS A 93 137.18 -40.06 89.79
C HIS A 93 137.24 -38.70 90.53
N ALA A 94 138.45 -38.22 90.86
CA ALA A 94 138.63 -36.89 91.46
C ALA A 94 138.31 -35.75 90.47
N ARG A 95 138.44 -36.00 89.15
CA ARG A 95 138.11 -35.03 88.10
C ARG A 95 136.61 -35.03 87.81
N ASP A 96 135.99 -36.21 87.76
CA ASP A 96 134.53 -36.37 87.67
C ASP A 96 133.79 -35.78 88.87
N LEU A 97 134.34 -35.87 90.09
CA LEU A 97 133.73 -35.22 91.26
C LEU A 97 133.78 -33.69 91.19
N LEU A 98 134.82 -33.12 90.58
CA LEU A 98 134.94 -31.68 90.35
C LEU A 98 134.03 -31.19 89.21
N ASP A 99 133.93 -31.96 88.13
CA ASP A 99 133.03 -31.65 87.02
C ASP A 99 131.55 -31.88 87.40
N GLY A 100 131.27 -32.89 88.23
CA GLY A 100 129.97 -33.12 88.86
C GLY A 100 129.58 -32.03 89.87
N ALA A 101 130.54 -31.52 90.65
CA ALA A 101 130.29 -30.38 91.53
C ALA A 101 129.98 -29.11 90.72
N ARG A 102 130.68 -28.88 89.60
CA ARG A 102 130.42 -27.76 88.69
C ARG A 102 129.08 -27.88 87.98
N SER A 103 128.75 -29.07 87.47
CA SER A 103 127.43 -29.40 86.92
C SER A 103 126.34 -29.13 87.94
N SER A 104 126.49 -29.63 89.16
CA SER A 104 125.51 -29.45 90.24
C SER A 104 125.33 -27.97 90.59
N THR A 105 126.40 -27.16 90.61
CA THR A 105 126.26 -25.71 90.78
C THR A 105 125.60 -25.03 89.57
N ALA A 106 125.87 -25.47 88.33
CA ALA A 106 125.23 -24.93 87.14
C ALA A 106 123.72 -25.27 87.10
N ASP A 107 123.36 -26.48 87.52
CA ASP A 107 121.97 -26.93 87.66
C ASP A 107 121.25 -26.19 88.79
N ALA A 108 121.92 -25.94 89.92
CA ALA A 108 121.39 -25.14 91.01
C ALA A 108 121.16 -23.68 90.59
N VAL A 109 122.12 -23.08 89.85
CA VAL A 109 121.96 -21.73 89.28
C VAL A 109 120.79 -21.70 88.30
N THR A 110 120.68 -22.69 87.42
CA THR A 110 119.56 -22.79 86.47
C THR A 110 118.22 -22.96 87.19
N SER A 111 118.17 -23.75 88.26
CA SER A 111 116.97 -23.93 89.08
C SER A 111 116.58 -22.65 89.83
N ILE A 112 117.56 -21.91 90.35
CA ILE A 112 117.32 -20.62 91.01
C ILE A 112 116.83 -19.59 89.99
N THR A 113 117.43 -19.53 88.80
CA THR A 113 116.97 -18.65 87.72
C THR A 113 115.52 -18.96 87.35
N ARG A 114 115.18 -20.24 87.18
CA ARG A 114 113.80 -20.67 86.87
C ARG A 114 112.81 -20.37 88.00
N ALA A 115 113.21 -20.57 89.26
CA ALA A 115 112.40 -20.20 90.42
C ALA A 115 112.21 -18.67 90.54
N THR A 116 113.24 -17.90 90.18
CA THR A 116 113.20 -16.44 90.17
C THR A 116 112.32 -15.92 89.03
N GLU A 117 112.35 -16.53 87.86
CA GLU A 117 111.40 -16.27 86.76
C GLU A 117 109.97 -16.63 87.15
N SER A 118 109.76 -17.76 87.82
CA SER A 118 108.43 -18.14 88.30
C SER A 118 107.90 -17.16 89.35
N LEU A 119 108.72 -16.72 90.29
CA LEU A 119 108.35 -15.70 91.28
C LEU A 119 108.11 -14.32 90.62
N ARG A 120 108.90 -13.96 89.61
CA ARG A 120 108.65 -12.75 88.80
C ARG A 120 107.32 -12.84 88.06
N GLY A 121 107.00 -13.97 87.45
CA GLY A 121 105.69 -14.16 86.79
C GLY A 121 104.52 -14.09 87.76
N VAL A 122 104.64 -14.62 88.97
CA VAL A 122 103.61 -14.48 90.03
C VAL A 122 103.51 -13.03 90.51
N LEU A 123 104.63 -12.33 90.69
CA LEU A 123 104.64 -10.92 91.06
C LEU A 123 104.08 -10.03 89.95
N GLU A 124 104.31 -10.33 88.68
CA GLU A 124 103.70 -9.64 87.54
C GLU A 124 102.18 -9.84 87.52
N GLN A 125 101.69 -11.05 87.82
CA GLN A 125 100.25 -11.32 87.94
C GLN A 125 99.62 -10.60 89.13
N PHE A 126 100.30 -10.54 90.28
CA PHE A 126 99.85 -9.76 91.43
C PHE A 126 99.90 -8.25 91.14
N THR A 127 100.93 -7.78 90.45
CA THR A 127 101.07 -6.37 90.05
C THR A 127 99.94 -5.97 89.10
N ALA A 128 99.61 -6.82 88.13
CA ALA A 128 98.46 -6.63 87.23
C ALA A 128 97.10 -6.67 87.95
N LEU A 129 96.98 -7.43 89.05
CA LEU A 129 95.78 -7.46 89.90
C LEU A 129 95.72 -6.28 90.89
N THR A 130 96.85 -5.67 91.24
CA THR A 130 96.93 -4.47 92.10
C THR A 130 97.04 -3.16 91.32
N ASP A 131 97.10 -3.25 89.99
CA ASP A 131 97.06 -2.11 89.08
C ASP A 131 95.60 -1.66 88.91
N VAL A 132 95.17 -0.82 89.87
CA VAL A 132 93.83 -0.23 89.88
C VAL A 132 93.55 0.53 88.58
N ASP A 133 94.55 1.17 87.98
CA ASP A 133 94.41 1.91 86.73
C ASP A 133 94.12 0.97 85.54
N SER A 134 94.74 -0.22 85.51
CA SER A 134 94.43 -1.26 84.52
C SER A 134 93.00 -1.80 84.68
N VAL A 135 92.53 -2.01 85.91
CA VAL A 135 91.16 -2.46 86.19
C VAL A 135 90.13 -1.39 85.83
N GLU A 136 90.41 -0.11 86.12
CA GLU A 136 89.54 1.01 85.72
C GLU A 136 89.47 1.16 84.20
N ALA A 137 90.59 0.99 83.48
CA ALA A 137 90.61 0.98 82.02
C ALA A 137 89.81 -0.19 81.42
N GLU A 138 89.90 -1.38 82.03
CA GLU A 138 89.10 -2.55 81.62
C GLU A 138 87.61 -2.33 81.87
N ILE A 139 87.23 -1.79 83.03
CA ILE A 139 85.84 -1.42 83.34
C ILE A 139 85.34 -0.37 82.35
N ALA A 140 86.11 0.69 82.08
CA ALA A 140 85.73 1.72 81.11
C ALA A 140 85.57 1.13 79.69
N ALA A 141 86.44 0.20 79.28
CA ALA A 141 86.33 -0.50 78.01
C ALA A 141 85.08 -1.40 77.95
N VAL A 142 84.78 -2.17 79.00
CA VAL A 142 83.58 -3.01 79.10
C VAL A 142 82.31 -2.15 79.13
N THR A 143 82.30 -1.04 79.86
CA THR A 143 81.17 -0.10 79.86
C THR A 143 80.98 0.54 78.49
N SER A 144 82.06 0.94 77.81
CA SER A 144 81.97 1.48 76.44
C SER A 144 81.46 0.44 75.45
N ASP A 145 81.93 -0.80 75.50
CA ASP A 145 81.41 -1.91 74.67
C ASP A 145 79.94 -2.21 75.01
N ALA A 146 79.56 -2.21 76.29
CA ALA A 146 78.17 -2.38 76.70
C ALA A 146 77.26 -1.24 76.18
N ASP A 147 77.70 0.01 76.27
CA ASP A 147 76.98 1.17 75.74
C ASP A 147 76.86 1.11 74.22
N GLN A 148 77.92 0.69 73.51
CA GLN A 148 77.89 0.47 72.06
C GLN A 148 76.90 -0.64 71.68
N ARG A 149 76.87 -1.75 72.42
CA ARG A 149 75.91 -2.85 72.20
C ARG A 149 74.48 -2.40 72.48
N ILE A 150 74.25 -1.63 73.53
CA ILE A 150 72.92 -1.06 73.84
C ILE A 150 72.49 -0.09 72.74
N ALA A 151 73.38 0.79 72.28
CA ALA A 151 73.10 1.73 71.20
C ALA A 151 72.78 1.00 69.89
N ALA A 152 73.55 -0.04 69.53
CA ALA A 152 73.30 -0.89 68.38
C ALA A 152 71.94 -1.62 68.49
N ALA A 153 71.67 -2.24 69.64
CA ALA A 153 70.39 -2.92 69.88
C ALA A 153 69.19 -1.97 69.82
N ARG A 154 69.33 -0.73 70.33
CA ARG A 154 68.31 0.32 70.22
C ARG A 154 68.12 0.77 68.78
N ALA A 155 69.20 0.96 68.02
CA ALA A 155 69.13 1.30 66.61
C ALA A 155 68.44 0.19 65.80
N ASP A 156 68.77 -1.07 66.06
CA ASP A 156 68.15 -2.23 65.44
C ASP A 156 66.65 -2.35 65.79
N ALA A 157 66.28 -2.08 67.05
CA ALA A 157 64.88 -2.06 67.47
C ALA A 157 64.08 -0.96 66.78
N VAL A 158 64.64 0.25 66.67
CA VAL A 158 64.01 1.37 65.93
C VAL A 158 63.88 1.02 64.45
N ALA A 159 64.92 0.45 63.83
CA ALA A 159 64.87 0.03 62.43
C ALA A 159 63.86 -1.10 62.20
N ALA A 160 63.72 -2.04 63.14
CA ALA A 160 62.72 -3.10 63.09
C ALA A 160 61.30 -2.54 63.20
N ASP A 161 61.06 -1.59 64.11
CA ASP A 161 59.75 -0.94 64.25
C ASP A 161 59.39 -0.10 63.01
N GLN A 162 60.36 0.64 62.45
CA GLN A 162 60.17 1.36 61.19
C GLN A 162 59.82 0.41 60.04
N ARG A 163 60.50 -0.74 59.92
CA ARG A 163 60.16 -1.77 58.92
C ARG A 163 58.75 -2.33 59.14
N ARG A 164 58.36 -2.59 60.39
CA ARG A 164 57.01 -3.06 60.75
C ARG A 164 55.95 -2.04 60.34
N LEU A 165 56.12 -0.77 60.72
CA LEU A 165 55.19 0.31 60.37
C LEU A 165 55.10 0.53 58.86
N ALA A 166 56.24 0.44 58.14
CA ALA A 166 56.24 0.52 56.67
C ALA A 166 55.47 -0.65 56.03
N ALA A 167 55.64 -1.87 56.55
CA ALA A 167 54.91 -3.05 56.08
C ALA A 167 53.41 -2.96 56.40
N GLU A 168 53.03 -2.46 57.58
CA GLU A 168 51.63 -2.21 57.95
C GLU A 168 50.98 -1.19 57.02
N ARG A 169 51.64 -0.04 56.76
CA ARG A 169 51.15 0.95 55.79
C ARG A 169 51.02 0.36 54.39
N ALA A 170 52.03 -0.37 53.90
CA ALA A 170 51.97 -1.00 52.59
C ALA A 170 50.81 -2.02 52.48
N ARG A 171 50.51 -2.76 53.56
CA ARG A 171 49.34 -3.65 53.63
C ARG A 171 48.04 -2.86 53.58
N ASP A 172 47.92 -1.79 54.37
CA ASP A 172 46.72 -0.97 54.42
C ASP A 172 46.48 -0.26 53.07
N ASP A 173 47.54 0.19 52.40
CA ASP A 173 47.49 0.80 51.08
C ASP A 173 47.03 -0.23 50.03
N ALA A 174 47.64 -1.42 50.00
CA ALA A 174 47.22 -2.51 49.10
C ALA A 174 45.78 -2.99 49.37
N GLN A 175 45.34 -2.94 50.63
CA GLN A 175 43.96 -3.25 51.00
C GLN A 175 42.98 -2.21 50.45
N ARG A 176 43.31 -0.91 50.55
CA ARG A 176 42.49 0.17 49.96
C ARG A 176 42.44 0.08 48.44
N GLU A 177 43.57 -0.14 47.78
CA GLU A 177 43.62 -0.33 46.32
C GLU A 177 42.76 -1.53 45.88
N ARG A 178 42.77 -2.64 46.63
CA ARG A 178 41.91 -3.80 46.34
C ARG A 178 40.43 -3.46 46.51
N ASP A 179 40.07 -2.75 47.58
CA ASP A 179 38.69 -2.40 47.86
C ASP A 179 38.15 -1.40 46.82
N GLU A 180 38.97 -0.43 46.38
CA GLU A 180 38.67 0.48 45.26
C GLU A 180 38.52 -0.26 43.93
N ALA A 181 39.41 -1.21 43.62
CA ALA A 181 39.32 -2.03 42.42
C ALA A 181 38.07 -2.91 42.41
N ASN A 182 37.69 -3.49 43.56
CA ASN A 182 36.46 -4.27 43.70
C ASN A 182 35.22 -3.38 43.51
N ALA A 183 35.18 -2.20 44.13
CA ALA A 183 34.07 -1.26 43.94
C ALA A 183 33.94 -0.82 42.47
N ALA A 184 35.06 -0.57 41.79
CA ALA A 184 35.05 -0.24 40.36
C ALA A 184 34.56 -1.42 39.49
N ALA A 185 34.94 -2.66 39.84
CA ALA A 185 34.46 -3.85 39.14
C ALA A 185 32.96 -4.09 39.35
N GLU A 186 32.45 -3.87 40.57
CA GLU A 186 31.02 -3.95 40.88
C GLU A 186 30.22 -2.88 40.12
N GLN A 187 30.72 -1.64 40.07
CA GLN A 187 30.09 -0.57 39.30
C GLN A 187 30.05 -0.91 37.81
N LEU A 188 31.17 -1.38 37.24
CA LEU A 188 31.22 -1.77 35.83
C LEU A 188 30.25 -2.91 35.51
N ALA A 189 30.10 -3.88 36.42
CA ALA A 189 29.13 -4.97 36.28
C ALA A 189 27.69 -4.44 36.32
N ALA A 190 27.38 -3.51 37.23
CA ALA A 190 26.07 -2.87 37.31
C ALA A 190 25.75 -2.05 36.05
N ASP A 191 26.71 -1.26 35.55
CA ASP A 191 26.56 -0.46 34.33
C ASP A 191 26.35 -1.36 33.10
N THR A 192 27.07 -2.49 33.03
CA THR A 192 26.91 -3.47 31.94
C THR A 192 25.53 -4.10 31.98
N ALA A 193 25.06 -4.54 33.15
CA ALA A 193 23.71 -5.10 33.30
C ALA A 193 22.61 -4.09 32.94
N ALA A 194 22.78 -2.82 33.34
CA ALA A 194 21.85 -1.75 32.98
C ALA A 194 21.85 -1.49 31.46
N ALA A 195 23.01 -1.50 30.80
CA ALA A 195 23.12 -1.34 29.35
C ALA A 195 22.49 -2.52 28.59
N GLU A 196 22.64 -3.75 29.08
CA GLU A 196 21.99 -4.93 28.52
C GLU A 196 20.46 -4.84 28.65
N GLN A 197 19.96 -4.41 29.81
CA GLN A 197 18.53 -4.20 30.00
C GLN A 197 17.97 -3.15 29.03
N VAL A 198 18.63 -1.99 28.90
CA VAL A 198 18.21 -0.94 27.94
C VAL A 198 18.20 -1.47 26.50
N ARG A 199 19.19 -2.28 26.13
CA ARG A 199 19.24 -2.91 24.80
C ARG A 199 18.06 -3.86 24.59
N ASP A 200 17.76 -4.71 25.56
CA ASP A 200 16.70 -5.72 25.46
C ASP A 200 15.31 -5.06 25.43
N ASP A 201 15.12 -3.99 26.21
CA ASP A 201 13.92 -3.14 26.17
C ASP A 201 13.77 -2.48 24.79
N ALA A 202 14.84 -1.92 24.23
CA ALA A 202 14.82 -1.30 22.90
C ALA A 202 14.54 -2.30 21.76
N ILE A 203 15.05 -3.53 21.87
CA ILE A 203 14.72 -4.62 20.93
C ILE A 203 13.22 -4.96 21.02
N THR A 204 12.70 -5.09 22.25
CA THR A 204 11.28 -5.40 22.49
C THR A 204 10.37 -4.30 21.93
N GLU A 205 10.71 -3.02 22.17
CA GLU A 205 9.98 -1.88 21.62
C GLU A 205 10.05 -1.86 20.08
N SER A 206 11.23 -2.12 19.50
CA SER A 206 11.41 -2.18 18.05
C SER A 206 10.57 -3.28 17.40
N ASP A 207 10.51 -4.46 18.00
CA ASP A 207 9.73 -5.58 17.49
C ASP A 207 8.23 -5.34 17.66
N ALA A 208 7.79 -4.72 18.75
CA ALA A 208 6.40 -4.27 18.93
C ALA A 208 6.00 -3.26 17.86
N ALA A 209 6.83 -2.24 17.62
CA ALA A 209 6.59 -1.23 16.58
C ALA A 209 6.54 -1.84 15.17
N ARG A 210 7.40 -2.82 14.87
CA ARG A 210 7.36 -3.56 13.60
C ARG A 210 6.09 -4.39 13.45
N ALA A 211 5.64 -5.05 14.51
CA ALA A 211 4.40 -5.82 14.50
C ALA A 211 3.18 -4.91 14.28
N GLU A 212 3.13 -3.76 14.95
CA GLU A 212 2.07 -2.75 14.76
C GLU A 212 2.07 -2.21 13.33
N ALA A 213 3.24 -1.83 12.80
CA ALA A 213 3.36 -1.35 11.43
C ALA A 213 2.92 -2.42 10.40
N ALA A 214 3.29 -3.68 10.61
CA ALA A 214 2.85 -4.79 9.76
C ALA A 214 1.33 -4.99 9.81
N ALA A 215 0.73 -4.89 10.99
CA ALA A 215 -0.72 -4.97 11.16
C ALA A 215 -1.45 -3.79 10.48
N ALA A 216 -0.94 -2.57 10.62
CA ALA A 216 -1.48 -1.38 9.97
C ALA A 216 -1.42 -1.50 8.44
N VAL A 217 -0.29 -1.96 7.87
CA VAL A 217 -0.15 -2.21 6.43
C VAL A 217 -1.11 -3.31 5.96
N ALA A 218 -1.31 -4.38 6.73
CA ALA A 218 -2.26 -5.44 6.39
C ALA A 218 -3.71 -4.92 6.38
N THR A 219 -4.10 -4.08 7.34
CA THR A 219 -5.42 -3.43 7.37
C THR A 219 -5.60 -2.49 6.18
N ALA A 220 -4.65 -1.59 5.91
CA ALA A 220 -4.72 -0.69 4.77
C ALA A 220 -4.82 -1.44 3.43
N ARG A 221 -4.12 -2.57 3.27
CA ARG A 221 -4.24 -3.42 2.08
C ARG A 221 -5.63 -4.03 1.92
N ARG A 222 -6.27 -4.46 3.01
CA ARG A 222 -7.64 -4.98 2.99
C ARG A 222 -8.64 -3.88 2.61
N GLU A 223 -8.50 -2.69 3.17
CA GLU A 223 -9.36 -1.53 2.85
C GLU A 223 -9.22 -1.12 1.38
N VAL A 224 -7.99 -1.04 0.85
CA VAL A 224 -7.76 -0.75 -0.58
C VAL A 224 -8.35 -1.85 -1.48
N ALA A 225 -8.23 -3.12 -1.08
CA ALA A 225 -8.82 -4.22 -1.84
C ALA A 225 -10.36 -4.15 -1.85
N ALA A 226 -10.98 -3.85 -0.71
CA ALA A 226 -12.43 -3.67 -0.60
C ALA A 226 -12.91 -2.47 -1.44
N ALA A 227 -12.25 -1.32 -1.33
CA ALA A 227 -12.58 -0.13 -2.12
C ALA A 227 -12.46 -0.36 -3.64
N ARG A 228 -11.48 -1.16 -4.08
CA ARG A 228 -11.36 -1.56 -5.49
C ARG A 228 -12.52 -2.44 -5.94
N GLN A 229 -12.92 -3.41 -5.11
CA GLN A 229 -14.08 -4.25 -5.40
C GLN A 229 -15.38 -3.43 -5.51
N GLU A 230 -15.57 -2.44 -4.64
CA GLU A 230 -16.71 -1.51 -4.70
C GLU A 230 -16.72 -0.68 -5.99
N VAL A 231 -15.56 -0.15 -6.41
CA VAL A 231 -15.43 0.59 -7.67
C VAL A 231 -15.70 -0.30 -8.88
N ASP A 232 -15.17 -1.53 -8.91
CA ASP A 232 -15.41 -2.48 -10.01
C ASP A 232 -16.89 -2.89 -10.09
N ALA A 233 -17.55 -3.07 -8.93
CA ALA A 233 -18.99 -3.32 -8.86
C ALA A 233 -19.78 -2.12 -9.41
N ALA A 234 -19.46 -0.90 -8.98
CA ALA A 234 -20.11 0.33 -9.45
C ALA A 234 -19.92 0.53 -10.97
N HIS A 235 -18.74 0.25 -11.51
CA HIS A 235 -18.51 0.29 -12.96
C HIS A 235 -19.35 -0.73 -13.72
N THR A 236 -19.49 -1.95 -13.18
CA THR A 236 -20.33 -3.00 -13.78
C THR A 236 -21.80 -2.59 -13.77
N GLU A 237 -22.30 -2.04 -12.66
CA GLU A 237 -23.67 -1.53 -12.55
C GLU A 237 -23.94 -0.36 -13.50
N LEU A 238 -22.98 0.58 -13.63
CA LEU A 238 -23.07 1.70 -14.56
C LEU A 238 -23.09 1.22 -16.01
N ALA A 239 -22.25 0.26 -16.38
CA ALA A 239 -22.27 -0.35 -17.71
C ALA A 239 -23.63 -1.00 -18.01
N ALA A 240 -24.16 -1.79 -17.07
CA ALA A 240 -25.47 -2.40 -17.21
C ALA A 240 -26.61 -1.37 -17.29
N ALA A 241 -26.51 -0.24 -16.56
CA ALA A 241 -27.46 0.85 -16.63
C ALA A 241 -27.42 1.56 -18.00
N ASN A 242 -26.24 1.81 -18.54
CA ASN A 242 -26.07 2.42 -19.87
C ASN A 242 -26.60 1.51 -20.99
N GLU A 243 -26.39 0.20 -20.90
CA GLU A 243 -26.99 -0.75 -21.83
C GLU A 243 -28.52 -0.75 -21.76
N ARG A 244 -29.09 -0.72 -20.54
CA ARG A 244 -30.55 -0.60 -20.36
C ARG A 244 -31.08 0.70 -20.97
N ALA A 245 -30.41 1.83 -20.73
CA ALA A 245 -30.79 3.12 -21.30
C ALA A 245 -30.75 3.07 -22.84
N THR A 246 -29.69 2.51 -23.42
CA THR A 246 -29.55 2.35 -24.88
C THR A 246 -30.66 1.49 -25.48
N ARG A 247 -31.05 0.40 -24.79
CA ARG A 247 -32.18 -0.45 -25.22
C ARG A 247 -33.50 0.31 -25.18
N VAL A 248 -33.79 1.00 -24.07
CA VAL A 248 -35.02 1.80 -23.93
C VAL A 248 -35.09 2.90 -24.99
N GLU A 249 -33.98 3.56 -25.30
CA GLU A 249 -33.92 4.57 -26.38
C GLU A 249 -34.14 3.97 -27.77
N ALA A 250 -33.65 2.74 -28.02
CA ALA A 250 -33.88 2.04 -29.28
C ALA A 250 -35.35 1.60 -29.42
N GLU A 251 -35.93 1.05 -28.35
CA GLU A 251 -37.35 0.69 -28.29
C GLU A 251 -38.26 1.91 -28.47
N ALA A 252 -37.95 3.02 -27.79
CA ALA A 252 -38.69 4.27 -27.94
C ALA A 252 -38.63 4.80 -29.38
N ARG A 253 -37.45 4.79 -30.02
CA ARG A 253 -37.30 5.16 -31.43
C ARG A 253 -38.09 4.25 -32.37
N SER A 254 -38.07 2.94 -32.13
CA SER A 254 -38.88 1.98 -32.90
C SER A 254 -40.37 2.28 -32.76
N HIS A 255 -40.84 2.52 -31.54
CA HIS A 255 -42.25 2.81 -31.28
C HIS A 255 -42.71 4.12 -31.93
N VAL A 256 -41.88 5.17 -31.88
CA VAL A 256 -42.16 6.44 -32.57
C VAL A 256 -42.27 6.20 -34.08
N ALA A 257 -41.32 5.48 -34.68
CA ALA A 257 -41.35 5.16 -36.11
C ALA A 257 -42.59 4.34 -36.52
N GLU A 258 -43.01 3.38 -35.68
CA GLU A 258 -44.23 2.60 -35.88
C GLU A 258 -45.49 3.47 -35.83
N VAL A 259 -45.58 4.38 -34.84
CA VAL A 259 -46.70 5.32 -34.70
C VAL A 259 -46.75 6.29 -35.87
N GLU A 260 -45.61 6.82 -36.32
CA GLU A 260 -45.51 7.69 -37.50
C GLU A 260 -45.95 6.95 -38.77
N ALA A 261 -45.47 5.73 -39.00
CA ALA A 261 -45.87 4.92 -40.15
C ALA A 261 -47.36 4.58 -40.13
N ALA A 262 -47.90 4.21 -38.98
CA ALA A 262 -49.33 3.96 -38.80
C ALA A 262 -50.17 5.23 -39.05
N THR A 263 -49.69 6.38 -38.57
CA THR A 263 -50.36 7.68 -38.77
C THR A 263 -50.34 8.08 -40.24
N ALA A 264 -49.19 7.97 -40.92
CA ALA A 264 -49.05 8.23 -42.35
C ALA A 264 -49.99 7.32 -43.18
N LYS A 265 -50.08 6.03 -42.84
CA LYS A 265 -51.02 5.10 -43.48
C LYS A 265 -52.49 5.50 -43.28
N ARG A 266 -52.85 5.93 -42.07
CA ARG A 266 -54.23 6.39 -41.77
C ARG A 266 -54.56 7.68 -42.51
N LEU A 267 -53.61 8.61 -42.62
CA LEU A 267 -53.78 9.86 -43.36
C LEU A 267 -53.95 9.58 -44.87
N ALA A 268 -53.07 8.79 -45.47
CA ALA A 268 -53.18 8.41 -46.88
C ALA A 268 -54.51 7.70 -47.19
N ALA A 269 -54.96 6.80 -46.30
CA ALA A 269 -56.27 6.14 -46.45
C ALA A 269 -57.44 7.13 -46.31
N ALA A 270 -57.34 8.13 -45.43
CA ALA A 270 -58.35 9.17 -45.28
C ALA A 270 -58.40 10.09 -46.51
N GLU A 271 -57.25 10.48 -47.07
CA GLU A 271 -57.15 11.26 -48.31
C GLU A 271 -57.73 10.50 -49.50
N GLN A 272 -57.43 9.20 -49.64
CA GLN A 272 -58.02 8.36 -50.68
C GLN A 272 -59.54 8.25 -50.57
N ARG A 273 -60.07 8.07 -49.35
CA ARG A 273 -61.53 8.07 -49.12
C ARG A 273 -62.16 9.41 -49.47
N ALA A 274 -61.58 10.52 -49.00
CA ALA A 274 -62.07 11.87 -49.31
C ALA A 274 -62.03 12.14 -50.82
N ALA A 275 -60.97 11.74 -51.52
CA ALA A 275 -60.88 11.87 -52.98
C ALA A 275 -61.94 11.03 -53.71
N ALA A 276 -62.21 9.80 -53.25
CA ALA A 276 -63.26 8.95 -53.80
C ALA A 276 -64.66 9.52 -53.55
N GLU A 277 -64.93 10.06 -52.35
CA GLU A 277 -66.18 10.74 -52.02
C GLU A 277 -66.40 11.98 -52.90
N VAL A 278 -65.37 12.81 -53.09
CA VAL A 278 -65.44 13.97 -53.99
C VAL A 278 -65.68 13.55 -55.44
N ALA A 279 -65.03 12.49 -55.92
CA ALA A 279 -65.24 11.96 -57.27
C ALA A 279 -66.67 11.44 -57.45
N ALA A 280 -67.21 10.69 -56.48
CA ALA A 280 -68.58 10.18 -56.50
C ALA A 280 -69.62 11.31 -56.42
N ALA A 281 -69.37 12.34 -55.61
CA ALA A 281 -70.22 13.52 -55.54
C ALA A 281 -70.24 14.31 -56.86
N ARG A 282 -69.08 14.43 -57.53
CA ARG A 282 -68.98 15.05 -58.86
C ARG A 282 -69.75 14.26 -59.92
N ASP A 283 -69.56 12.96 -60.00
CA ASP A 283 -70.29 12.10 -60.94
C ASP A 283 -71.81 12.15 -60.69
N THR A 284 -72.24 12.16 -59.42
CA THR A 284 -73.66 12.34 -59.07
C THR A 284 -74.18 13.70 -59.55
N ALA A 285 -73.46 14.79 -59.26
CA ALA A 285 -73.84 16.13 -59.71
C ALA A 285 -73.87 16.26 -61.23
N GLU A 286 -72.92 15.66 -61.96
CA GLU A 286 -72.90 15.63 -63.42
C GLU A 286 -74.12 14.90 -63.99
N ARG A 287 -74.51 13.77 -63.40
CA ARG A 287 -75.74 13.04 -63.78
C ARG A 287 -77.00 13.84 -63.48
N GLU A 288 -77.08 14.51 -62.34
CA GLU A 288 -78.22 15.38 -62.00
C GLU A 288 -78.32 16.57 -62.97
N VAL A 289 -77.19 17.22 -63.30
CA VAL A 289 -77.15 18.29 -64.29
C VAL A 289 -77.54 17.78 -65.69
N ALA A 290 -77.09 16.60 -66.09
CA ALA A 290 -77.48 15.99 -67.35
C ALA A 290 -78.99 15.66 -67.37
N ALA A 291 -79.52 15.06 -66.31
CA ALA A 291 -80.96 14.77 -66.19
C ALA A 291 -81.82 16.04 -66.18
N ALA A 292 -81.36 17.10 -65.51
CA ALA A 292 -82.01 18.41 -65.51
C ALA A 292 -82.00 19.04 -66.91
N ARG A 293 -80.89 18.94 -67.65
CA ARG A 293 -80.79 19.38 -69.05
C ARG A 293 -81.74 18.60 -69.95
N ASP A 294 -81.74 17.27 -69.88
CA ASP A 294 -82.66 16.40 -70.62
C ASP A 294 -84.13 16.78 -70.34
N THR A 295 -84.47 17.02 -69.07
CA THR A 295 -85.81 17.44 -68.65
C THR A 295 -86.16 18.81 -69.25
N ALA A 296 -85.26 19.79 -69.13
CA ALA A 296 -85.45 21.11 -69.71
C ALA A 296 -85.59 21.07 -71.25
N GLU A 297 -84.80 20.24 -71.94
CA GLU A 297 -84.91 20.05 -73.39
C GLU A 297 -86.27 19.45 -73.78
N ARG A 298 -86.74 18.45 -73.03
CA ARG A 298 -88.09 17.88 -73.23
C ARG A 298 -89.19 18.90 -72.96
N GLU A 299 -89.07 19.71 -71.92
CA GLU A 299 -90.02 20.78 -71.61
C GLU A 299 -90.03 21.86 -72.69
N VAL A 300 -88.86 22.27 -73.20
CA VAL A 300 -88.73 23.21 -74.32
C VAL A 300 -89.32 22.62 -75.60
N ALA A 301 -89.06 21.35 -75.91
CA ALA A 301 -89.64 20.67 -77.06
C ALA A 301 -91.17 20.57 -76.94
N ALA A 302 -91.70 20.20 -75.77
CA ALA A 302 -93.13 20.16 -75.49
C ALA A 302 -93.77 21.56 -75.54
N ALA A 303 -93.07 22.60 -75.08
CA ALA A 303 -93.52 23.99 -75.20
C ALA A 303 -93.56 24.44 -76.67
N ARG A 304 -92.54 24.10 -77.47
CA ARG A 304 -92.52 24.38 -78.91
C ARG A 304 -93.64 23.65 -79.65
N GLU A 305 -93.91 22.39 -79.31
CA GLU A 305 -95.00 21.64 -79.91
C GLU A 305 -96.37 22.21 -79.52
N ARG A 306 -96.57 22.56 -78.23
CA ARG A 306 -97.76 23.29 -77.79
C ARG A 306 -97.92 24.63 -78.51
N ALA A 307 -96.83 25.37 -78.71
CA ALA A 307 -96.86 26.63 -79.47
C ALA A 307 -97.23 26.40 -80.94
N ARG A 308 -96.69 25.36 -81.60
CA ARG A 308 -97.07 24.97 -82.96
C ARG A 308 -98.54 24.55 -83.08
N LEU A 309 -99.03 23.76 -82.12
CA LEU A 309 -100.43 23.36 -82.07
C LEU A 309 -101.34 24.58 -81.87
N ALA A 310 -100.98 25.48 -80.94
CA ALA A 310 -101.70 26.73 -80.73
C ALA A 310 -101.67 27.64 -81.96
N GLU A 311 -100.55 27.73 -82.68
CA GLU A 311 -100.43 28.48 -83.93
C GLU A 311 -101.31 27.86 -85.03
N THR A 312 -101.31 26.53 -85.15
CA THR A 312 -102.19 25.80 -86.09
C THR A 312 -103.67 25.99 -85.74
N GLU A 313 -104.02 25.95 -84.45
CA GLU A 313 -105.37 26.24 -83.97
C GLU A 313 -105.76 27.70 -84.21
N ALA A 314 -104.84 28.65 -84.03
CA ALA A 314 -105.04 30.06 -84.35
C ALA A 314 -105.27 30.25 -85.85
N THR A 315 -104.45 29.66 -86.73
CA THR A 315 -104.67 29.69 -88.18
C THR A 315 -106.00 29.03 -88.57
N ARG A 316 -106.39 27.92 -87.93
CA ARG A 316 -107.73 27.30 -88.15
C ARG A 316 -108.86 28.17 -87.61
N ALA A 317 -108.65 28.88 -86.51
CA ALA A 317 -109.64 29.80 -85.95
C ALA A 317 -109.79 31.03 -86.85
N GLU A 318 -108.70 31.57 -87.38
CA GLU A 318 -108.69 32.63 -88.40
C GLU A 318 -109.37 32.16 -89.68
N ALA A 319 -109.05 30.98 -90.21
CA ALA A 319 -109.70 30.43 -91.39
C ALA A 319 -111.21 30.21 -91.16
N ARG A 320 -111.61 29.73 -89.98
CA ARG A 320 -113.03 29.63 -89.59
C ARG A 320 -113.69 31.00 -89.45
N ALA A 321 -112.98 31.99 -88.93
CA ALA A 321 -113.48 33.36 -88.83
C ALA A 321 -113.65 33.97 -90.23
N THR A 322 -112.69 33.80 -91.14
CA THR A 322 -112.81 34.21 -92.55
C THR A 322 -113.97 33.51 -93.24
N ALA A 323 -114.07 32.19 -93.14
CA ALA A 323 -115.18 31.42 -93.71
C ALA A 323 -116.54 31.86 -93.13
N ALA A 324 -116.65 32.07 -91.82
CA ALA A 324 -117.86 32.60 -91.20
C ALA A 324 -118.19 34.03 -91.68
N THR A 325 -117.17 34.85 -91.95
CA THR A 325 -117.36 36.21 -92.50
C THR A 325 -117.84 36.14 -93.95
N GLU A 326 -117.32 35.19 -94.74
CA GLU A 326 -117.77 34.90 -96.10
C GLU A 326 -119.18 34.31 -96.13
N ASP A 327 -119.53 33.38 -95.24
CA ASP A 327 -120.88 32.84 -95.08
C ASP A 327 -121.88 33.94 -94.68
N VAL A 328 -121.51 34.83 -93.75
CA VAL A 328 -122.33 36.00 -93.41
C VAL A 328 -122.47 36.96 -94.60
N ALA A 329 -121.42 37.16 -95.39
CA ALA A 329 -121.48 37.97 -96.61
C ALA A 329 -122.36 37.31 -97.69
N HIS A 330 -122.30 35.99 -97.82
CA HIS A 330 -123.12 35.19 -98.72
C HIS A 330 -124.60 35.24 -98.33
N LEU A 331 -124.92 34.96 -97.06
CA LEU A 331 -126.28 35.06 -96.52
C LEU A 331 -126.84 36.48 -96.64
N ARG A 332 -126.02 37.52 -96.43
CA ARG A 332 -126.43 38.92 -96.69
C ARG A 332 -126.67 39.19 -98.17
N GLY A 333 -125.90 38.56 -99.05
CA GLY A 333 -126.10 38.61 -100.50
C GLY A 333 -127.41 37.94 -100.93
N GLU A 334 -127.67 36.73 -100.43
CA GLU A 334 -128.90 35.98 -100.68
C GLU A 334 -130.13 36.73 -100.15
N HIS A 335 -130.07 37.25 -98.92
CA HIS A 335 -131.15 38.00 -98.32
C HIS A 335 -131.44 39.31 -99.07
N ARG A 336 -130.41 40.03 -99.54
CA ARG A 336 -130.61 41.21 -100.42
C ARG A 336 -131.21 40.81 -101.77
N ALA A 337 -130.79 39.69 -102.35
CA ALA A 337 -131.35 39.20 -103.60
C ALA A 337 -132.82 38.78 -103.44
N GLU A 338 -133.17 38.21 -102.28
CA GLU A 338 -134.53 37.83 -101.93
C GLU A 338 -135.43 39.03 -101.66
N LEU A 339 -134.94 40.04 -100.93
CA LEU A 339 -135.62 41.33 -100.80
C LEU A 339 -135.84 41.99 -102.15
N ALA A 340 -134.84 42.04 -103.02
CA ALA A 340 -134.99 42.59 -104.36
C ALA A 340 -135.97 41.77 -105.24
N ARG A 341 -136.08 40.46 -105.03
CA ARG A 341 -137.10 39.61 -105.69
C ARG A 341 -138.50 39.91 -105.16
N MET A 342 -138.66 40.06 -103.85
CA MET A 342 -139.95 40.44 -103.23
C MET A 342 -140.38 41.85 -103.63
N GLU A 343 -139.45 42.81 -103.65
CA GLU A 343 -139.73 44.19 -104.08
C GLU A 343 -140.16 44.25 -105.55
N ARG A 344 -139.51 43.49 -106.44
CA ARG A 344 -139.93 43.35 -107.84
C ARG A 344 -141.31 42.70 -107.95
N ALA A 345 -141.54 41.60 -107.24
CA ALA A 345 -142.85 40.93 -107.24
C ALA A 345 -143.97 41.84 -106.74
N HIS A 346 -143.73 42.63 -105.69
CA HIS A 346 -144.70 43.61 -105.20
C HIS A 346 -144.87 44.81 -106.15
N HIS A 347 -143.81 45.22 -106.85
CA HIS A 347 -143.92 46.27 -107.86
C HIS A 347 -144.80 45.80 -109.03
N ASP A 348 -144.56 44.60 -109.53
CA ASP A 348 -145.32 43.97 -110.61
C ASP A 348 -146.80 43.76 -110.18
N GLU A 349 -147.05 43.39 -108.92
CA GLU A 349 -148.39 43.23 -108.35
C GLU A 349 -149.13 44.57 -108.23
N ILE A 350 -148.45 45.64 -107.82
CA ILE A 350 -149.01 47.00 -107.75
C ILE A 350 -149.32 47.53 -109.16
N GLU A 351 -148.47 47.24 -110.15
CA GLU A 351 -148.68 47.65 -111.53
C GLU A 351 -149.89 46.91 -112.16
N ALA A 352 -149.98 45.60 -111.94
CA ALA A 352 -151.13 44.79 -112.36
C ALA A 352 -152.45 45.26 -111.73
N LEU A 353 -152.43 45.68 -110.45
CA LEU A 353 -153.60 46.25 -109.77
C LEU A 353 -153.99 47.62 -110.35
N ARG A 354 -153.02 48.46 -110.72
CA ARG A 354 -153.28 49.76 -111.37
C ARG A 354 -153.88 49.58 -112.76
N ASP A 355 -153.42 48.61 -113.53
CA ASP A 355 -153.98 48.27 -114.83
C ASP A 355 -155.41 47.72 -114.71
N ALA A 356 -155.67 46.86 -113.71
CA ALA A 356 -157.00 46.33 -113.44
C ALA A 356 -158.01 47.43 -113.05
N VAL A 357 -157.60 48.42 -112.25
CA VAL A 357 -158.43 49.58 -111.87
C VAL A 357 -158.71 50.49 -113.07
N THR A 358 -157.71 50.70 -113.93
CA THR A 358 -157.85 51.52 -115.14
C THR A 358 -158.85 50.87 -116.11
N GLU A 359 -158.82 49.55 -116.23
CA GLU A 359 -159.72 48.83 -117.13
C GLU A 359 -161.13 48.64 -116.56
N ALA A 360 -161.26 48.57 -115.23
CA ALA A 360 -162.55 48.66 -114.55
C ALA A 360 -163.21 50.05 -114.77
N ARG A 361 -162.44 51.14 -114.73
CA ARG A 361 -162.94 52.50 -115.05
C ARG A 361 -163.40 52.63 -116.50
N LYS A 362 -162.69 52.04 -117.46
CA LYS A 362 -163.13 52.03 -118.88
C LYS A 362 -164.42 51.25 -119.09
N ARG A 363 -164.65 50.16 -118.35
CA ARG A 363 -165.93 49.41 -118.43
C ARG A 363 -167.09 50.17 -117.80
N ALA A 364 -166.87 50.84 -116.68
CA ALA A 364 -167.89 51.66 -116.03
C ALA A 364 -168.34 52.83 -116.93
N SER A 365 -167.40 53.52 -117.59
CA SER A 365 -167.72 54.61 -118.51
C SER A 365 -168.49 54.15 -119.76
N ARG A 366 -168.20 52.95 -120.29
CA ARG A 366 -168.99 52.37 -121.40
C ARG A 366 -170.41 52.00 -120.96
N ALA A 367 -170.56 51.41 -119.77
CA ALA A 367 -171.87 51.06 -119.22
C ALA A 367 -172.76 52.30 -118.95
N GLU A 368 -172.17 53.42 -118.52
CA GLU A 368 -172.90 54.70 -118.40
C GLU A 368 -173.36 55.23 -119.76
N THR A 369 -172.51 55.14 -120.78
CA THR A 369 -172.84 55.60 -122.14
C THR A 369 -173.97 54.75 -122.76
N ASP A 370 -173.97 53.44 -122.51
CA ASP A 370 -175.01 52.51 -122.98
C ASP A 370 -176.35 52.72 -122.24
N ALA A 371 -176.31 53.06 -120.94
CA ALA A 371 -177.51 53.37 -120.15
C ALA A 371 -178.20 54.67 -120.61
N ASP A 372 -177.42 55.68 -121.00
CA ASP A 372 -177.95 56.94 -121.54
C ASP A 372 -178.53 56.76 -122.95
N ALA A 373 -177.91 55.90 -123.78
CA ALA A 373 -178.44 55.54 -125.09
C ALA A 373 -179.79 54.80 -125.00
N LEU A 374 -179.96 53.91 -124.01
CA LEU A 374 -181.21 53.19 -123.77
C LEU A 374 -182.34 54.08 -123.25
N ARG A 375 -182.05 55.06 -122.38
CA ARG A 375 -183.06 56.06 -121.95
C ARG A 375 -183.54 56.95 -123.09
N ALA A 376 -182.63 57.34 -124.00
CA ALA A 376 -182.99 58.12 -125.17
C ALA A 376 -183.84 57.32 -126.18
N ALA A 377 -183.67 56.00 -126.26
CA ALA A 377 -184.48 55.12 -127.11
C ALA A 377 -185.90 54.91 -126.59
N LEU A 378 -186.07 54.73 -125.27
CA LEU A 378 -187.39 54.58 -124.65
C LEU A 378 -188.24 55.86 -124.74
N GLY A 379 -187.63 57.04 -124.60
CA GLY A 379 -188.33 58.32 -124.77
C GLY A 379 -188.73 58.66 -126.21
N ARG A 380 -188.25 57.90 -127.21
CA ARG A 380 -188.69 58.01 -128.61
C ARG A 380 -189.86 57.08 -128.94
N LEU A 381 -189.92 55.91 -128.30
CA LEU A 381 -191.03 54.95 -128.47
C LEU A 381 -192.31 55.43 -127.77
N ASP A 382 -192.20 56.07 -126.61
CA ASP A 382 -193.38 56.54 -125.86
C ASP A 382 -194.08 57.74 -126.53
N ARG A 383 -193.36 58.51 -127.36
CA ARG A 383 -193.95 59.59 -128.17
C ARG A 383 -194.65 59.13 -129.45
N ALA A 384 -194.49 57.86 -129.85
CA ALA A 384 -195.06 57.33 -131.08
C ALA A 384 -196.43 56.63 -130.89
N ALA A 385 -196.86 56.37 -129.65
CA ALA A 385 -197.99 55.46 -129.40
C ALA A 385 -199.35 56.12 -129.10
N THR A 386 -199.45 57.45 -128.97
CA THR A 386 -200.71 58.04 -128.45
C THR A 386 -201.07 59.41 -129.04
N THR A 387 -201.50 59.44 -130.31
CA THR A 387 -202.53 60.37 -130.86
C THR A 387 -202.98 59.92 -132.28
N PRO A 388 -204.17 60.32 -132.80
CA PRO A 388 -205.24 59.37 -133.14
C PRO A 388 -205.83 59.47 -134.57
N ALA A 389 -206.65 58.47 -134.92
CA ALA A 389 -207.82 58.45 -135.83
C ALA A 389 -207.72 58.69 -137.36
N ALA A 390 -208.50 57.86 -138.08
CA ALA A 390 -209.45 58.20 -139.18
C ALA A 390 -209.19 57.69 -140.64
N THR A 391 -210.07 56.74 -141.04
CA THR A 391 -210.85 56.54 -142.30
C THR A 391 -210.24 56.49 -143.73
N GLY A 392 -210.67 55.46 -144.50
CA GLY A 392 -211.09 55.61 -145.92
C GLY A 392 -210.96 54.38 -146.86
N ALA A 393 -212.10 53.91 -147.40
CA ALA A 393 -212.37 52.95 -148.52
C ALA A 393 -212.06 51.45 -148.36
#